data_AF-U5EQM3-F1
#
_entry.id   AF-U5EQM3-F1
#
_cell.length_a   1.000
_cell.length_b   1.000
_cell.length_c   1.000
_cell.angle_alpha   90.00
_cell.angle_beta   90.00
_cell.angle_gamma   90.00
#
_symmetry.space_group_name_H-M   'P 1'
#
loop_
_entity.id
_entity.type
_entity.pdbx_description
1 polymer ?
#
loop_
_entity_poly.entity_id
_entity_poly.type
_entity_poly.pdbx_seq_one_letter_code
_entity_poly.pdbx_strand_id
1 'polypeptide(L)'
;MGASFLPVVIFSTIWGIVGIVLPIIAPKGPNRGIVQCVLILTGATCWLFWLCCYMAQMNPLIGPKLHQNTILIMAREWGNPIEDAEDFHPPAGH
;
A
#
# COMPACT_ATOMS: atom_id res chain seq x y z
N MET A 1 -3.25 -13.55 6.22
CA MET A 1 -2.54 -12.26 6.14
C MET A 1 -1.20 -12.44 6.81
N GLY A 2 -0.15 -12.52 6.02
CA GLY A 2 1.24 -12.62 6.43
C GLY A 2 2.03 -11.92 5.34
N ALA A 3 3.18 -11.36 5.65
CA ALA A 3 3.94 -10.51 4.73
C ALA A 3 4.07 -11.31 3.45
N SER A 4 3.41 -10.86 2.40
CA SER A 4 3.76 -11.36 1.10
C SER A 4 5.19 -10.87 0.91
N PHE A 5 6.11 -11.83 0.92
CA PHE A 5 7.53 -11.58 0.71
C PHE A 5 7.75 -10.81 -0.59
N LEU A 6 6.86 -11.03 -1.56
CA LEU A 6 6.88 -10.43 -2.88
C LEU A 6 6.86 -8.88 -2.86
N PRO A 7 5.88 -8.17 -2.24
CA PRO A 7 5.95 -6.72 -2.08
C PRO A 7 7.24 -6.21 -1.44
N VAL A 8 7.72 -6.86 -0.38
CA VAL A 8 8.93 -6.43 0.33
C VAL A 8 10.15 -6.47 -0.59
N VAL A 9 10.31 -7.54 -1.37
CA VAL A 9 11.40 -7.65 -2.35
C VAL A 9 11.25 -6.58 -3.42
N ILE A 10 10.08 -6.46 -4.05
CA ILE A 10 9.86 -5.53 -5.17
C ILE A 10 10.15 -4.08 -4.75
N PHE A 11 9.55 -3.61 -3.67
CA PHE A 11 9.73 -2.22 -3.24
C PHE A 11 11.13 -1.94 -2.70
N SER A 12 11.79 -2.92 -2.07
CA SER A 12 13.18 -2.77 -1.64
C SER A 12 14.13 -2.71 -2.84
N THR A 13 13.89 -3.52 -3.89
CA THR A 13 14.68 -3.44 -5.12
C THR A 13 14.47 -2.12 -5.84
N ILE A 14 13.22 -1.66 -6.00
CA ILE A 14 12.92 -0.38 -6.66
C ILE A 14 13.61 0.77 -5.96
N TRP A 15 13.43 0.92 -4.65
CA TRP A 15 14.03 2.04 -3.93
C TRP A 15 15.54 1.86 -3.70
N GLY A 16 16.04 0.63 -3.62
CA GLY A 16 17.47 0.33 -3.63
C GLY A 16 18.14 0.78 -4.94
N ILE A 17 17.50 0.57 -6.09
CA ILE A 17 17.99 1.09 -7.38
C ILE A 17 18.04 2.62 -7.35
N VAL A 18 16.98 3.28 -6.86
CA VAL A 18 16.92 4.75 -6.79
C VAL A 18 17.96 5.32 -5.82
N GLY A 19 18.11 4.73 -4.64
CA GLY A 19 18.99 5.25 -3.58
C GLY A 19 20.45 4.80 -3.66
N ILE A 20 20.77 3.78 -4.47
CA ILE A 20 22.14 3.22 -4.58
C ILE A 20 22.64 3.25 -6.01
N VAL A 21 21.89 2.67 -6.96
CA VAL A 21 22.35 2.52 -8.35
C VAL A 21 22.38 3.87 -9.08
N LEU A 22 21.29 4.65 -9.01
CA LEU A 22 21.21 5.95 -9.71
C LEU A 22 22.27 6.96 -9.25
N PRO A 23 22.60 7.12 -7.94
CA PRO A 23 23.69 7.99 -7.49
C PRO A 23 25.07 7.63 -8.06
N ILE A 24 25.34 6.35 -8.31
CA ILE A 24 26.63 5.88 -8.85
C ILE A 24 26.76 6.32 -10.32
N ILE A 25 25.69 6.17 -11.10
CA ILE A 25 25.66 6.53 -12.52
C ILE A 25 25.33 8.02 -12.78
N ALA A 26 25.07 8.81 -11.73
CA ALA A 26 24.73 10.21 -11.85
C ALA A 26 25.79 11.00 -12.65
N PRO A 27 25.37 11.79 -13.66
CA PRO A 27 26.27 12.43 -14.61
C PRO A 27 27.21 13.42 -13.91
N LYS A 28 28.43 13.52 -14.46
CA LYS A 28 29.45 14.43 -13.94
C LYS A 28 29.07 15.86 -14.33
N GLY A 29 28.78 16.68 -13.34
CA GLY A 29 28.49 18.10 -13.51
C GLY A 29 28.66 18.88 -12.20
N PRO A 30 28.55 20.22 -12.23
CA PRO A 30 28.77 21.07 -11.04
C PRO A 30 27.90 20.67 -9.84
N ASN A 31 26.69 20.14 -10.10
CA ASN A 31 25.69 19.81 -9.09
C ASN A 31 25.64 18.31 -8.76
N ARG A 32 26.66 17.51 -9.12
CA ARG A 32 26.63 16.04 -8.94
C ARG A 32 26.37 15.62 -7.50
N GLY A 33 27.01 16.27 -6.54
CA GLY A 33 26.84 15.95 -5.11
C GLY A 33 25.40 16.19 -4.64
N ILE A 34 24.76 17.28 -5.09
CA ILE A 34 23.37 17.59 -4.76
C ILE A 34 22.44 16.51 -5.34
N VAL A 35 22.64 16.14 -6.61
CA VAL A 35 21.85 15.09 -7.26
C VAL A 35 21.99 13.75 -6.53
N GLN A 36 23.20 13.38 -6.13
CA GLN A 36 23.44 12.17 -5.34
C GLN A 36 22.74 12.21 -3.98
N CYS A 37 22.86 13.32 -3.24
CA CYS A 37 22.20 13.49 -1.95
C CYS A 37 20.67 13.40 -2.08
N VAL A 38 20.08 14.07 -3.07
CA VAL A 38 18.63 14.02 -3.30
C VAL A 38 18.18 12.61 -3.61
N LEU A 39 18.86 11.89 -4.51
CA LEU A 39 18.51 10.50 -4.87
C LEU A 39 18.61 9.55 -3.67
N ILE A 40 19.67 9.65 -2.86
CA ILE A 40 19.86 8.82 -1.67
C ILE A 40 18.77 9.13 -0.64
N LEU A 41 18.53 10.41 -0.35
CA LEU A 41 17.51 10.83 0.63
C LEU A 41 16.11 10.42 0.19
N THR A 42 15.74 10.64 -1.07
CA THR A 42 14.46 10.19 -1.63
C THR A 42 14.34 8.68 -1.54
N GLY A 43 15.36 7.91 -1.97
CA GLY A 43 15.34 6.45 -1.89
C GLY A 43 15.12 5.94 -0.46
N ALA A 44 15.86 6.49 0.50
CA ALA A 44 15.76 6.11 1.91
C ALA A 44 14.40 6.49 2.52
N THR A 45 13.96 7.74 2.34
CA THR A 45 12.71 8.24 2.96
C THR A 45 11.47 7.60 2.37
N CYS A 46 11.41 7.44 1.04
CA CYS A 46 10.26 6.79 0.40
C CYS A 46 10.18 5.30 0.73
N TRP A 47 11.32 4.60 0.83
CA TRP A 47 11.34 3.20 1.27
C TRP A 47 10.90 3.06 2.73
N LEU A 48 11.42 3.90 3.63
CA LEU A 48 11.03 3.89 5.04
C LEU A 48 9.55 4.20 5.24
N PHE A 49 9.04 5.23 4.58
CA PHE A 49 7.62 5.59 4.63
C PHE A 49 6.75 4.41 4.19
N TRP A 50 7.05 3.82 3.03
CA TRP A 50 6.33 2.67 2.51
C TRP A 50 6.40 1.47 3.48
N LEU A 51 7.60 1.13 3.96
CA LEU A 51 7.79 -0.03 4.83
C LEU A 51 7.00 0.14 6.13
N CYS A 52 7.02 1.31 6.74
CA CYS A 52 6.26 1.60 7.95
C CYS A 52 4.75 1.43 7.71
N CYS A 53 4.20 1.98 6.63
CA CYS A 53 2.78 1.81 6.29
C CYS A 53 2.42 0.34 6.03
N TYR A 54 3.28 -0.40 5.34
CA TYR A 54 3.08 -1.81 5.06
C TYR A 54 3.09 -2.64 6.34
N MET A 55 4.10 -2.45 7.20
CA MET A 55 4.25 -3.18 8.46
C MET A 55 3.13 -2.86 9.45
N ALA A 56 2.56 -1.65 9.43
CA ALA A 56 1.42 -1.29 10.26
C ALA A 56 0.16 -2.14 9.96
N GLN A 57 0.03 -2.68 8.74
CA GLN A 57 -1.16 -3.43 8.30
C GLN A 57 -0.99 -4.95 8.38
N MET A 58 0.19 -5.42 8.79
CA MET A 58 0.58 -6.82 8.71
C MET A 58 -0.12 -7.74 9.72
N ASN A 59 -0.39 -7.23 10.91
CA ASN A 59 -1.11 -7.92 11.97
C ASN A 59 -2.14 -6.94 12.57
N PRO A 60 -3.21 -6.62 11.81
CA PRO A 60 -4.15 -5.61 12.24
C PRO A 60 -4.95 -6.13 13.43
N LEU A 61 -5.00 -5.35 14.51
CA LEU A 61 -5.77 -5.68 15.71
C LEU A 61 -7.24 -5.28 15.58
N ILE A 62 -7.53 -4.34 14.67
CA ILE A 62 -8.85 -3.72 14.50
C ILE A 62 -9.19 -3.76 13.01
N GLY A 63 -10.37 -4.31 12.70
CA GLY A 63 -10.97 -4.26 11.37
C GLY A 63 -11.80 -2.99 11.15
N PRO A 64 -12.10 -2.64 9.89
CA PRO A 64 -12.95 -1.49 9.59
C PRO A 64 -14.39 -1.75 10.05
N LYS A 65 -15.05 -0.73 10.62
CA LYS A 65 -16.48 -0.76 10.97
C LYS A 65 -17.29 -0.02 9.91
N LEU A 66 -18.15 -0.74 9.20
CA LEU A 66 -18.96 -0.18 8.12
C LEU A 66 -20.45 -0.26 8.44
N HIS A 67 -21.23 0.60 7.79
CA HIS A 67 -22.69 0.56 7.85
C HIS A 67 -23.22 -0.62 7.03
N GLN A 68 -24.35 -1.21 7.44
CA GLN A 68 -24.93 -2.40 6.83
C GLN A 68 -25.13 -2.26 5.32
N ASN A 69 -25.68 -1.13 4.85
CA ASN A 69 -25.90 -0.89 3.42
C ASN A 69 -24.59 -0.94 2.62
N THR A 70 -23.49 -0.43 3.19
CA THR A 70 -22.17 -0.45 2.53
C THR A 70 -21.63 -1.88 2.45
N ILE A 71 -21.84 -2.69 3.50
CA ILE A 71 -21.44 -4.10 3.52
C ILE A 71 -22.17 -4.89 2.43
N LEU A 72 -23.49 -4.70 2.30
CA LEU A 72 -24.30 -5.34 1.24
C LEU A 72 -23.81 -4.98 -0.17
N ILE A 73 -23.52 -3.69 -0.41
CA ILE A 73 -23.00 -3.22 -1.70
C ILE A 73 -21.64 -3.87 -1.98
N MET A 74 -20.72 -3.88 -1.01
CA MET A 74 -19.40 -4.48 -1.16
C MET A 74 -19.48 -5.98 -1.43
N ALA A 75 -20.36 -6.70 -0.74
CA ALA A 75 -20.59 -8.13 -0.94
C ALA A 75 -21.06 -8.43 -2.37
N ARG A 76 -21.98 -7.61 -2.90
CA ARG A 76 -22.46 -7.70 -4.29
C ARG A 76 -21.36 -7.41 -5.31
N GLU A 77 -20.62 -6.32 -5.15
CA GLU A 77 -19.61 -5.88 -6.13
C GLU A 77 -18.36 -6.76 -6.13
N TRP A 78 -17.96 -7.30 -4.98
CA TRP A 78 -16.81 -8.20 -4.88
C TRP A 78 -17.17 -9.68 -5.06
N GLY A 79 -18.43 -9.99 -5.41
CA GLY A 79 -18.85 -11.36 -5.72
C GLY A 79 -18.80 -12.30 -4.51
N ASN A 80 -18.92 -11.75 -3.30
CA ASN A 80 -18.93 -12.51 -2.05
C ASN A 80 -20.26 -12.28 -1.31
N PRO A 81 -21.39 -12.74 -1.88
CA PRO A 81 -22.73 -12.50 -1.33
C PRO A 81 -22.85 -13.07 0.08
N ILE A 82 -23.59 -12.35 0.93
CA ILE A 82 -23.90 -12.79 2.30
C ILE A 82 -25.20 -13.59 2.21
N GLU A 83 -25.13 -14.88 2.55
CA GLU A 83 -26.27 -15.82 2.50
C GLU A 83 -27.50 -15.26 3.26
N ASP A 84 -27.27 -14.68 4.44
CA ASP A 84 -28.33 -14.10 5.29
C ASP A 84 -28.93 -12.78 4.74
N ALA A 85 -28.36 -12.22 3.68
CA ALA A 85 -28.81 -10.96 3.09
C ALA A 85 -29.76 -11.16 1.90
N GLU A 86 -29.84 -12.36 1.33
CA GLU A 86 -30.79 -12.66 0.24
C GLU A 86 -32.25 -12.70 0.73
N ASP A 87 -32.46 -13.03 2.01
CA ASP A 87 -33.78 -12.99 2.67
C ASP A 87 -34.17 -11.60 3.19
N PHE A 88 -33.29 -10.60 3.08
CA PHE A 88 -33.58 -9.24 3.51
C PHE A 88 -34.46 -8.53 2.47
N HIS A 89 -35.77 -8.63 2.67
CA HIS A 89 -36.72 -7.73 2.02
C HIS A 89 -36.66 -6.35 2.72
N PRO A 90 -36.17 -5.29 2.05
CA PRO A 90 -36.26 -3.96 2.63
C PRO A 90 -37.73 -3.63 2.89
N PRO A 91 -38.09 -3.06 4.05
CA PRO A 91 -39.45 -2.60 4.28
C PRO A 91 -39.79 -1.58 3.18
N ALA A 92 -40.90 -1.80 2.48
CA ALA A 92 -41.41 -0.85 1.51
C ALA A 92 -41.58 0.49 2.23
N GLY A 93 -40.81 1.49 1.78
CA GLY A 93 -40.78 2.80 2.40
C GLY A 93 -42.18 3.37 2.58
N HIS A 94 -42.40 4.01 3.73
CA HIS A 94 -43.49 4.95 3.93
C HIS A 94 -43.08 6.30 3.36
#